data_AF-A0A077Y059-F1
#
_entry.id   AF-A0A077Y059-F1
#
_cell.length_a   1.000
_cell.length_b   1.000
_cell.length_c   1.000
_cell.angle_alpha   90.00
_cell.angle_beta   90.00
_cell.angle_gamma   90.00
#
_symmetry.space_group_name_H-M   'P 1'
#
loop_
_entity.id
_entity.type
_entity.pdbx_description
1 polymer ?
#
loop_
_entity_poly.entity_id
_entity_poly.type
_entity_poly.pdbx_seq_one_letter_code
_entity_poly.pdbx_strand_id
1 'polypeptide(L)'
;MESKDLSEFKILSISLKPCPDPTDPENNDTAHFFEGIANSTLIVEQRNNSLLFQYAGRNEVLNTENSHLVDNVRNFMVGLGAIIGASYPQWKALIKGFANQVKEA
;
A
#
# COMPACT_ATOMS: atom_id res chain seq x y z
N MET A 1 34.92 -24.53 -18.83
CA MET A 1 34.70 -23.15 -18.33
C MET A 1 33.21 -23.03 -18.12
N GLU A 2 32.75 -23.36 -16.92
CA GLU A 2 31.34 -23.29 -16.53
C GLU A 2 30.86 -21.85 -16.69
N SER A 3 29.79 -21.65 -17.46
CA SER A 3 29.05 -20.40 -17.46
C SER A 3 28.50 -20.21 -16.05
N LYS A 4 29.17 -19.38 -15.23
CA LYS A 4 28.56 -18.85 -14.01
C LYS A 4 27.25 -18.21 -14.44
N ASP A 5 26.14 -18.78 -13.99
CA ASP A 5 24.80 -18.25 -14.19
C ASP A 5 24.78 -16.78 -13.76
N LEU A 6 24.65 -15.88 -14.75
CA LEU A 6 24.78 -14.44 -14.56
C LEU A 6 23.42 -13.90 -14.13
N SER A 7 23.33 -13.55 -12.85
CA SER A 7 22.27 -12.75 -12.20
C SER A 7 20.89 -13.38 -12.14
N GLU A 8 20.63 -14.14 -11.08
CA GLU A 8 19.26 -14.49 -10.68
C GLU A 8 18.51 -13.20 -10.32
N PHE A 9 17.62 -12.77 -11.22
CA PHE A 9 16.71 -11.64 -11.03
C PHE A 9 15.30 -12.17 -10.77
N LYS A 10 14.72 -11.82 -9.63
CA LYS A 10 13.36 -12.20 -9.25
C LYS A 10 12.55 -10.96 -8.91
N ILE A 11 11.28 -10.97 -9.30
CA ILE A 11 10.32 -9.93 -8.92
C ILE A 11 9.10 -10.62 -8.31
N LEU A 12 8.64 -10.08 -7.18
CA LEU A 12 7.31 -10.34 -6.63
C LEU A 12 6.55 -9.01 -6.57
N SER A 13 5.31 -8.98 -7.02
CA SER A 13 4.46 -7.80 -6.92
C SER A 13 3.07 -8.14 -6.38
N ILE A 14 2.53 -7.23 -5.58
CA ILE A 14 1.18 -7.29 -5.01
C ILE A 14 0.50 -5.97 -5.34
N SER A 15 -0.64 -6.01 -6.02
CA SER A 15 -1.42 -4.81 -6.32
C SER A 15 -2.76 -4.83 -5.61
N LEU A 16 -3.11 -3.71 -5.00
CA LEU A 16 -4.30 -3.52 -4.19
C LEU A 16 -5.15 -2.42 -4.82
N LYS A 17 -6.45 -2.64 -4.84
CA LYS A 17 -7.45 -1.66 -5.28
C LYS A 17 -8.45 -1.41 -4.17
N PRO A 18 -8.84 -0.15 -3.92
CA PRO A 18 -10.00 0.16 -3.11
C PRO A 18 -11.24 -0.56 -3.67
N CYS A 19 -12.04 -1.15 -2.78
CA CYS A 19 -13.33 -1.75 -3.10
C CYS A 19 -14.44 -1.30 -2.13
N PRO A 20 -15.71 -1.57 -2.45
CA PRO A 20 -16.80 -1.38 -1.49
C PRO A 20 -16.66 -2.29 -0.27
N ASP A 21 -17.39 -1.97 0.80
CA ASP A 21 -17.43 -2.81 2.00
C ASP A 21 -18.14 -4.14 1.69
N PRO A 22 -17.46 -5.30 1.81
CA PRO A 22 -18.08 -6.59 1.52
C PRO A 22 -19.19 -6.97 2.52
N THR A 23 -19.30 -6.25 3.65
CA THR A 23 -20.32 -6.46 4.68
C THR A 23 -21.61 -5.65 4.46
N ASP A 24 -21.59 -4.69 3.52
CA ASP A 24 -22.75 -3.90 3.11
C ASP A 24 -22.93 -3.99 1.58
N PRO A 25 -23.54 -5.09 1.08
CA PRO A 25 -23.64 -5.34 -0.36
C PRO A 25 -24.52 -4.34 -1.13
N GLU A 26 -25.38 -3.59 -0.42
CA GLU A 26 -26.24 -2.57 -1.04
C GLU A 26 -25.49 -1.25 -1.25
N ASN A 27 -24.40 -1.05 -0.51
CA ASN A 27 -23.53 0.10 -0.63
C ASN A 27 -22.38 -0.18 -1.61
N ASN A 28 -22.46 0.42 -2.80
CA ASN A 28 -21.44 0.31 -3.83
C ASN A 28 -20.35 1.39 -3.71
N ASP A 29 -20.41 2.23 -2.69
CA ASP A 29 -19.41 3.26 -2.50
C ASP A 29 -18.11 2.66 -1.97
N THR A 30 -16.99 3.12 -2.51
CA THR A 30 -15.68 2.71 -2.02
C THR A 30 -15.53 3.09 -0.54
N ALA A 31 -15.47 2.08 0.34
CA ALA A 31 -15.36 2.30 1.78
C ALA A 31 -13.93 2.72 2.23
N HIS A 32 -12.95 2.64 1.32
CA HIS A 32 -11.56 2.94 1.59
C HIS A 32 -11.20 4.43 1.45
N PHE A 33 -10.09 4.82 2.08
CA PHE A 33 -9.54 6.18 2.09
C PHE A 33 -9.27 6.78 0.72
N PHE A 34 -9.06 5.95 -0.30
CA PHE A 34 -8.82 6.38 -1.67
C PHE A 34 -10.03 6.09 -2.55
N GLU A 35 -10.24 6.92 -3.57
CA GLU A 35 -11.23 6.68 -4.61
C GLU A 35 -10.97 5.34 -5.31
N GLY A 36 -12.03 4.74 -5.89
CA GLY A 36 -11.93 3.45 -6.61
C GLY A 36 -10.94 3.43 -7.78
N ILE A 37 -10.49 4.61 -8.23
CA ILE A 37 -9.47 4.76 -9.29
C ILE A 37 -8.02 4.57 -8.79
N ALA A 38 -7.81 4.57 -7.47
CA ALA A 38 -6.48 4.45 -6.89
C ALA A 38 -5.96 3.01 -6.99
N ASN A 39 -4.65 2.87 -7.15
CA ASN A 39 -3.95 1.59 -7.11
C ASN A 39 -2.72 1.72 -6.22
N SER A 40 -2.53 0.73 -5.35
CA SER A 40 -1.37 0.62 -4.48
C SER A 40 -0.61 -0.65 -4.84
N THR A 41 0.61 -0.52 -5.36
CA THR A 41 1.43 -1.68 -5.74
C THR A 41 2.68 -1.76 -4.87
N LEU A 42 2.88 -2.92 -4.25
CA LEU A 42 4.07 -3.30 -3.51
C LEU A 42 4.93 -4.19 -4.40
N ILE A 43 6.23 -3.90 -4.50
CA ILE A 43 7.16 -4.65 -5.36
C ILE A 43 8.39 -5.03 -4.54
N VAL A 44 8.81 -6.29 -4.64
CA VAL A 44 10.08 -6.79 -4.13
C VAL A 44 10.90 -7.28 -5.32
N GLU A 45 12.06 -6.67 -5.51
CA GLU A 45 13.02 -7.11 -6.53
C GLU A 45 14.24 -7.71 -5.84
N GLN A 46 14.64 -8.92 -6.25
CA GLN A 46 15.90 -9.53 -5.86
C GLN A 46 16.88 -9.50 -7.04
N ARG A 47 18.07 -8.97 -6.79
CA ARG A 47 19.20 -8.96 -7.71
C ARG A 47 20.41 -9.51 -6.98
N ASN A 48 20.81 -10.75 -7.28
CA ASN A 48 21.87 -11.43 -6.53
C ASN A 48 21.57 -11.41 -5.01
N ASN A 49 22.47 -10.80 -4.22
CA ASN A 49 22.36 -10.64 -2.77
C ASN A 49 21.71 -9.31 -2.34
N SER A 50 21.06 -8.59 -3.25
CA SER A 50 20.36 -7.34 -2.94
C SER A 50 18.86 -7.50 -3.09
N LEU A 51 18.12 -6.99 -2.10
CA LEU A 51 16.67 -6.84 -2.17
C LEU A 51 16.30 -5.36 -2.21
N LEU A 52 15.37 -5.03 -3.11
CA LEU A 52 14.78 -3.70 -3.22
C LEU A 52 13.28 -3.81 -2.97
N PHE A 53 12.79 -3.09 -1.96
CA PHE A 53 11.37 -2.99 -1.66
C PHE A 53 10.83 -1.64 -2.12
N GLN A 54 9.73 -1.64 -2.87
CA GLN A 54 9.16 -0.44 -3.49
C GLN A 54 7.67 -0.33 -3.22
N TYR A 55 7.21 0.91 -3.07
CA TYR A 55 5.80 1.30 -3.10
C TYR A 55 5.54 2.16 -4.33
N ALA A 56 4.54 1.80 -5.12
CA ALA A 56 4.05 2.59 -6.24
C ALA A 56 2.55 2.86 -6.06
N GLY A 57 2.21 4.05 -5.59
CA GLY A 57 0.84 4.56 -5.55
C GLY A 57 0.48 5.27 -6.86
N ARG A 58 -0.70 4.98 -7.42
CA ARG A 58 -1.22 5.65 -8.62
C ARG A 58 -2.61 6.18 -8.34
N ASN A 59 -2.87 7.43 -8.75
CA ASN A 59 -4.17 8.10 -8.59
C ASN A 59 -4.70 8.06 -7.14
N GLU A 60 -3.81 8.24 -6.17
CA GLU A 60 -4.10 8.25 -4.73
C GLU A 60 -4.87 9.52 -4.32
N VAL A 61 -6.07 9.66 -4.87
CA VAL A 61 -7.02 10.73 -4.56
C VAL A 61 -7.88 10.28 -3.38
N LEU A 62 -8.02 11.15 -2.38
CA LEU A 62 -8.82 10.85 -1.18
C LEU A 62 -10.30 10.74 -1.56
N ASN A 63 -10.97 9.68 -1.09
CA ASN A 63 -12.41 9.56 -1.23
C ASN A 63 -13.12 10.48 -0.22
N THR A 64 -13.43 11.70 -0.62
CA THR A 64 -14.01 12.74 0.27
C THR A 64 -15.53 12.86 0.17
N GLU A 65 -16.17 12.22 -0.80
CA GLU A 65 -17.61 12.36 -1.07
C GLU A 65 -18.50 11.37 -0.30
N ASN A 66 -17.90 10.48 0.51
CA ASN A 66 -18.65 9.46 1.24
C ASN A 66 -19.09 9.99 2.62
N SER A 67 -20.35 10.42 2.72
CA SER A 67 -20.93 11.17 3.87
C SER A 67 -20.81 10.45 5.22
N HIS A 68 -20.69 9.11 5.23
CA HIS A 68 -20.52 8.30 6.44
C HIS A 68 -19.06 8.04 6.83
N LEU A 69 -18.11 8.14 5.90
CA LEU A 69 -16.68 8.01 6.21
C LEU A 69 -16.16 9.25 6.93
N VAL A 70 -16.67 10.42 6.55
CA VAL A 70 -16.24 11.72 7.08
C VAL A 70 -16.53 11.87 8.58
N ASP A 71 -17.63 11.32 9.10
CA ASP A 71 -17.96 11.39 10.52
C ASP A 71 -17.04 10.50 11.39
N ASN A 72 -16.58 9.36 10.89
CA ASN A 72 -15.60 8.50 11.58
C ASN A 72 -14.17 9.05 11.49
N VAL A 73 -13.83 9.66 10.36
CA VAL A 73 -12.54 10.32 10.15
C VAL A 73 -12.40 11.59 11.00
N ARG A 74 -13.49 12.28 11.33
CA ARG A 74 -13.47 13.43 12.27
C ARG A 74 -12.94 13.05 13.65
N ASN A 75 -13.32 11.89 14.18
CA ASN A 75 -12.81 11.38 15.46
C ASN A 75 -11.32 10.95 15.40
N PHE A 76 -10.84 10.57 14.22
CA PHE A 76 -9.44 10.23 13.97
C PHE A 76 -8.55 11.48 13.80
N MET A 77 -9.05 12.51 13.09
CA MET A 77 -8.34 13.74 12.76
C MET A 77 -8.16 14.70 13.96
N VAL A 78 -9.08 14.70 14.92
CA VAL A 78 -8.92 15.50 16.15
C VAL A 78 -7.85 14.89 17.07
N GLY A 79 -7.51 13.60 16.89
CA GLY A 79 -6.57 12.87 17.76
C GLY A 79 -5.09 13.06 17.44
N LEU A 80 -4.67 13.29 16.19
CA LEU A 80 -3.26 13.33 15.80
C LEU A 80 -3.01 14.18 14.52
N GLY A 81 -2.12 15.17 14.58
CA GLY A 81 -1.13 15.46 13.53
C GLY A 81 -1.55 15.66 12.06
N ALA A 82 -2.07 16.84 11.72
CA ALA A 82 -1.72 17.78 10.62
C ALA A 82 -0.87 17.41 9.37
N ILE A 83 -0.42 16.19 9.11
CA ILE A 83 0.54 15.88 8.02
C ILE A 83 0.11 14.62 7.26
N ILE A 84 -0.41 14.85 6.05
CA ILE A 84 -0.29 13.96 4.87
C ILE A 84 -1.12 12.67 4.95
N GLY A 85 -1.63 12.25 3.78
CA GLY A 85 -2.40 11.02 3.60
C GLY A 85 -1.87 9.84 4.40
N ALA A 86 -2.68 9.38 5.36
CA ALA A 86 -2.35 8.33 6.33
C ALA A 86 -1.99 6.98 5.70
N SER A 87 -2.41 6.74 4.45
CA SER A 87 -2.03 5.57 3.66
C SER A 87 -0.52 5.51 3.41
N TYR A 88 0.16 6.61 3.08
CA TYR A 88 1.60 6.57 2.79
C TYR A 88 2.44 6.14 4.01
N PRO A 89 2.25 6.70 5.22
CA PRO A 89 2.88 6.18 6.44
C PRO A 89 2.58 4.70 6.71
N GLN A 90 1.34 4.25 6.47
CA GLN A 90 0.95 2.84 6.62
C GLN A 90 1.74 1.93 5.66
N TRP A 91 1.75 2.24 4.36
CA TRP A 91 2.48 1.45 3.36
C TRP A 91 3.99 1.46 3.60
N LYS A 92 4.54 2.62 4.00
CA LYS A 92 5.96 2.75 4.37
C LYS A 92 6.31 1.90 5.58
N ALA A 93 5.45 1.88 6.60
CA ALA A 93 5.65 1.05 7.79
C ALA A 93 5.63 -0.45 7.43
N LEU A 94 4.69 -0.88 6.59
CA LEU A 94 4.58 -2.27 6.11
C LEU A 94 5.86 -2.72 5.39
N ILE A 95 6.31 -1.95 4.38
CA ILE A 95 7.53 -2.26 3.63
C ILE A 95 8.76 -2.29 4.53
N LYS A 96 8.87 -1.34 5.47
CA LYS A 96 9.97 -1.31 6.43
C LYS A 96 9.97 -2.57 7.32
N GLY A 97 8.79 -3.05 7.71
CA GLY A 97 8.63 -4.31 8.43
C GLY A 97 9.21 -5.50 7.65
N PHE A 98 8.86 -5.64 6.38
CA PHE A 98 9.42 -6.69 5.51
C PHE A 98 10.94 -6.60 5.39
N ALA A 99 11.47 -5.40 5.17
CA ALA A 99 12.91 -5.19 5.05
C ALA A 99 13.67 -5.56 6.34
N ASN A 100 13.10 -5.23 7.51
CA ASN A 100 13.70 -5.58 8.80
C ASN A 100 13.71 -7.09 9.03
N GLN A 101 12.62 -7.79 8.72
CA GLN A 101 12.52 -9.25 8.89
C GLN A 101 13.59 -9.99 8.08
N VAL A 102 13.87 -9.55 6.84
CA VAL A 102 14.93 -10.16 6.03
C VAL A 102 16.32 -9.87 6.59
N LYS A 103 16.54 -8.69 7.18
CA LYS A 103 17.84 -8.34 7.79
C LYS A 103 18.18 -9.23 9.00
N GLU A 104 17.16 -9.73 9.70
CA GLU A 104 17.31 -10.56 10.90
C GLU A 104 17.38 -12.07 10.59
N ALA A 105 17.08 -12.48 9.36
CA ALA A 105 17.12 -13.86 8.88
C ALA A 105 18.51 -14.27 8.34
#